data_AF-M5C8C7-F1
#
_entry.id   AF-M5C8C7-F1
#
_cell.length_a   1.000
_cell.length_b   1.000
_cell.length_c   1.000
_cell.angle_alpha   90.00
_cell.angle_beta   90.00
_cell.angle_gamma   90.00
#
_symmetry.space_group_name_H-M   'P 1'
#
loop_
_entity.id
_entity.type
_entity.pdbx_description
1 polymer ?
#
loop_
_entity_poly.entity_id
_entity_poly.type
_entity_poly.pdbx_seq_one_letter_code
_entity_poly.pdbx_strand_id
1 'polypeptide(L)'
;MSSMRHTISEFVRSLQDEIVLALESLDPEGPKFVRDSWTRSEGGSGISCVLQGTGKPRTHLSSNAPPFAPLEKAGVNISIINGRLPPAAISHMRADHAGLPIDTKNIPPAGLPFFVAGLSLVIHPRSPHAPTVHANWRYFEIDEADVDPNDESTGGHSS
;
A
#
# COMPACT_ATOMS: atom_id res chain seq x y z
N MET A 1 -20.76 -3.92 -11.32
CA MET A 1 -19.36 -4.35 -11.16
C MET A 1 -18.67 -3.34 -10.24
N SER A 2 -17.87 -3.77 -9.26
CA SER A 2 -17.07 -2.85 -8.44
C SER A 2 -15.96 -2.21 -9.28
N SER A 3 -15.59 -0.96 -9.00
CA SER A 3 -14.46 -0.31 -9.68
C SER A 3 -13.14 -0.97 -9.28
N MET A 4 -12.11 -0.86 -10.12
CA MET A 4 -10.79 -1.40 -9.79
C MET A 4 -10.24 -0.79 -8.49
N ARG A 5 -10.48 0.52 -8.24
CA ARG A 5 -10.16 1.19 -6.96
C ARG A 5 -10.71 0.47 -5.75
N HIS A 6 -11.98 0.04 -5.82
CA HIS A 6 -12.62 -0.67 -4.73
C HIS A 6 -12.02 -2.07 -4.56
N THR A 7 -11.93 -2.82 -5.66
CA THR A 7 -11.36 -4.19 -5.67
C THR A 7 -9.95 -4.23 -5.09
N ILE A 8 -9.07 -3.30 -5.51
CA ILE A 8 -7.70 -3.28 -4.99
C ILE A 8 -7.63 -2.79 -3.54
N SER A 9 -8.50 -1.86 -3.13
CA SER A 9 -8.58 -1.40 -1.74
C SER A 9 -8.96 -2.52 -0.79
N GLU A 10 -9.92 -3.35 -1.18
CA GLU A 10 -10.31 -4.55 -0.42
C GLU A 10 -9.18 -5.57 -0.43
N PHE A 11 -8.58 -5.82 -1.59
CA PHE A 11 -7.46 -6.75 -1.72
C PHE A 11 -6.30 -6.42 -0.78
N VAL A 12 -5.82 -5.17 -0.76
CA VAL A 12 -4.68 -4.81 0.11
C VAL A 12 -5.03 -4.90 1.60
N ARG A 13 -6.27 -4.61 1.98
CA ARG A 13 -6.75 -4.75 3.37
C ARG A 13 -6.78 -6.22 3.78
N SER A 14 -7.42 -7.07 2.97
CA SER A 14 -7.50 -8.50 3.22
C SER A 14 -6.11 -9.16 3.24
N LEU A 15 -5.22 -8.77 2.33
CA LEU A 15 -3.86 -9.29 2.28
C LEU A 15 -3.04 -8.87 3.51
N GLN A 16 -3.19 -7.62 4.00
CA GLN A 16 -2.55 -7.21 5.26
C GLN A 16 -3.03 -8.06 6.42
N ASP A 17 -4.33 -8.30 6.53
CA ASP A 17 -4.91 -9.12 7.58
C ASP A 17 -4.41 -10.56 7.52
N GLU A 18 -4.40 -11.17 6.34
CA GLU A 18 -3.89 -12.53 6.12
C GLU A 18 -2.43 -12.65 6.56
N ILE A 19 -1.56 -11.74 6.11
CA ILE A 19 -0.13 -11.75 6.46
C ILE A 19 0.06 -11.52 7.96
N VAL A 20 -0.62 -10.56 8.56
CA VAL A 20 -0.52 -10.27 10.00
C VAL A 20 -0.93 -11.49 10.82
N LEU A 21 -2.08 -12.10 10.50
CA LEU A 21 -2.57 -13.28 11.20
C LEU A 21 -1.62 -14.47 11.03
N ALA A 22 -1.09 -14.69 9.83
CA ALA A 22 -0.11 -15.74 9.58
C ALA A 22 1.16 -15.54 10.42
N LEU A 23 1.69 -14.32 10.48
CA LEU A 23 2.88 -13.99 11.28
C LEU A 23 2.62 -14.12 12.79
N GLU A 24 1.45 -13.72 13.28
CA GLU A 24 1.07 -13.91 14.69
C GLU A 24 0.87 -15.39 15.04
N SER A 25 0.49 -16.22 14.08
CA SER A 25 0.32 -17.67 14.31
C SER A 25 1.65 -18.39 14.56
N LEU A 26 2.77 -17.81 14.12
CA LEU A 26 4.12 -18.32 14.43
C LEU A 26 4.44 -18.20 15.93
N ASP A 27 3.80 -17.26 16.63
CA ASP A 27 3.96 -17.06 18.06
C ASP A 27 2.61 -16.79 18.76
N PRO A 28 1.81 -17.84 19.04
CA PRO A 28 0.49 -17.69 19.65
C PRO A 28 0.51 -17.01 21.03
N GLU A 29 1.60 -17.19 21.79
CA GLU A 29 1.81 -16.65 23.15
C GLU A 29 2.56 -15.30 23.14
N GLY A 30 3.04 -14.89 21.97
CA GLY A 30 3.84 -13.69 21.78
C GLY A 30 3.02 -12.40 21.66
N PRO A 31 3.71 -11.25 21.55
CA PRO A 31 3.06 -9.97 21.31
C PRO A 31 2.34 -10.00 19.96
N LYS A 32 1.18 -9.35 19.91
CA LYS A 32 0.42 -9.13 18.68
C LYS A 32 0.90 -7.86 17.97
N PHE A 33 0.53 -7.71 16.70
CA PHE A 33 0.77 -6.47 15.97
C PHE A 33 -0.01 -5.31 16.58
N VAL A 34 0.67 -4.18 16.77
CA VAL A 34 0.02 -2.89 17.00
C VAL A 34 -0.46 -2.38 15.66
N ARG A 35 -1.74 -2.01 15.58
CA ARG A 35 -2.42 -1.58 14.34
C ARG A 35 -2.82 -0.12 14.47
N ASP A 36 -2.08 0.75 13.78
CA ASP A 36 -2.27 2.18 13.82
C ASP A 36 -2.89 2.68 12.51
N SER A 37 -4.16 3.06 12.57
CA SER A 37 -4.89 3.68 11.46
C SER A 37 -4.59 5.17 11.40
N TRP A 38 -4.43 5.70 10.19
CA TRP A 38 -4.21 7.11 9.96
C TRP A 38 -4.94 7.62 8.72
N THR A 39 -5.16 8.93 8.68
CA THR A 39 -5.75 9.65 7.55
C THR A 39 -4.95 10.91 7.26
N ARG A 40 -5.04 11.43 6.05
CA ARG A 40 -4.38 12.66 5.62
C ARG A 40 -5.41 13.73 5.27
N SER A 41 -5.11 14.98 5.60
CA SER A 41 -5.94 16.14 5.23
C SER A 41 -6.09 16.30 3.72
N GLU A 42 -5.02 15.99 3.00
CA GLU A 42 -4.92 16.08 1.54
C GLU A 42 -5.55 14.90 0.80
N GLY A 43 -6.15 13.94 1.53
CA GLY A 43 -6.79 12.75 0.97
C GLY A 43 -6.01 11.47 1.23
N GLY A 44 -6.75 10.40 1.48
CA GLY A 44 -6.20 9.06 1.71
C GLY A 44 -6.11 8.63 3.17
N SER A 45 -5.80 7.35 3.34
CA SER A 45 -5.71 6.67 4.63
C SER A 45 -4.74 5.49 4.55
N GLY A 46 -4.37 4.95 5.70
CA GLY A 46 -3.58 3.73 5.76
C GLY A 46 -3.67 3.07 7.13
N ILE A 47 -3.09 1.89 7.22
CA ILE A 47 -2.96 1.15 8.47
C ILE A 47 -1.52 0.66 8.53
N SER A 48 -0.83 1.03 9.60
CA SER A 48 0.50 0.53 9.91
C SER A 48 0.37 -0.58 10.94
N CYS A 49 0.80 -1.80 10.57
CA CYS A 49 0.89 -2.91 11.52
C CYS A 49 2.35 -3.13 11.87
N VAL A 50 2.71 -2.98 13.14
CA VAL A 50 4.08 -3.22 13.64
C VAL A 50 4.07 -4.23 14.77
N LEU A 51 4.95 -5.22 14.69
CA LEU A 51 5.25 -6.17 15.76
C LEU A 51 6.70 -6.01 16.19
N GLN A 52 6.90 -5.94 17.51
CA GLN A 52 8.21 -5.99 18.14
C GLN A 52 8.27 -7.26 18.98
N GLY A 53 9.07 -8.24 18.55
CA GLY A 53 9.23 -9.50 19.27
C GLY A 53 9.94 -9.31 20.60
N THR A 54 9.59 -10.11 21.60
CA THR A 54 10.27 -10.07 22.90
C THR A 54 11.64 -10.75 22.80
N GLY A 55 12.65 -10.19 23.48
CA GLY A 55 13.95 -10.85 23.67
C GLY A 55 13.97 -11.80 24.87
N LYS A 56 12.84 -11.98 25.57
CA LYS A 56 12.78 -12.81 26.78
C LYS A 56 12.77 -14.29 26.38
N PRO A 57 13.54 -15.14 27.09
CA PRO A 57 13.43 -16.58 26.91
C PRO A 57 12.02 -17.07 27.26
N ARG A 58 11.52 -18.04 26.51
CA ARG A 58 10.24 -18.70 26.81
C ARG A 58 10.40 -19.63 28.01
N THR A 59 9.52 -19.51 29.01
CA THR A 59 9.55 -20.33 30.23
C THR A 59 8.65 -21.56 30.13
N HIS A 60 7.73 -21.59 29.18
CA HIS A 60 6.85 -22.73 28.88
C HIS A 60 7.06 -23.13 27.43
N LEU A 61 7.94 -24.11 27.19
CA LEU A 61 8.21 -24.63 25.86
C LEU A 61 7.52 -25.98 25.70
N SER A 62 6.77 -26.17 24.60
CA SER A 62 6.61 -27.52 24.08
C SER A 62 8.01 -28.02 23.65
N SER A 63 8.23 -29.33 23.70
CA SER A 63 9.57 -29.94 23.56
C SER A 63 10.34 -29.58 22.26
N ASN A 64 9.69 -28.95 21.27
CA ASN A 64 10.29 -28.57 19.99
C ASN A 64 10.22 -27.05 19.66
N ALA A 65 9.73 -26.19 20.57
CA ALA A 65 9.70 -24.75 20.30
C ALA A 65 11.09 -24.11 20.53
N PRO A 66 11.52 -23.14 19.70
CA PRO A 66 12.73 -22.39 19.96
C PRO A 66 12.60 -21.56 21.25
N PRO A 67 13.69 -21.38 22.03
CA PRO A 67 13.63 -20.70 23.33
C PRO A 67 13.35 -19.19 23.23
N PHE A 68 13.17 -18.66 22.02
CA PHE A 68 12.98 -17.24 21.73
C PHE A 68 11.89 -17.03 20.68
N ALA A 69 11.32 -15.82 20.63
CA ALA A 69 10.31 -15.45 19.65
C ALA A 69 10.84 -15.61 18.20
N PRO A 70 10.05 -16.18 17.26
CA PRO A 70 10.49 -16.37 15.87
C PRO A 70 10.84 -15.08 15.13
N LEU A 71 10.11 -14.00 15.41
CA LEU A 71 10.30 -12.68 14.81
C LEU A 71 11.01 -11.74 15.81
N GLU A 72 12.00 -10.99 15.32
CA GLU A 72 12.58 -9.88 16.08
C GLU A 72 11.73 -8.62 15.89
N LYS A 73 11.38 -8.30 14.64
CA LYS A 73 10.55 -7.16 14.27
C LYS A 73 9.83 -7.42 12.95
N ALA A 74 8.61 -6.94 12.81
CA ALA A 74 7.87 -7.02 11.55
C ALA A 74 7.04 -5.76 11.34
N GLY A 75 6.95 -5.32 10.09
CA GLY A 75 6.08 -4.23 9.65
C GLY A 75 5.29 -4.67 8.42
N VAL A 76 3.98 -4.48 8.42
CA VAL A 76 3.08 -4.74 7.29
C VAL A 76 2.14 -3.55 7.17
N ASN A 77 2.35 -2.71 6.18
CA ASN A 77 1.68 -1.42 6.05
C ASN A 77 0.86 -1.37 4.78
N ILE A 78 -0.32 -0.76 4.85
CA ILE A 78 -1.11 -0.42 3.67
C ILE A 78 -1.31 1.09 3.57
N SER A 79 -1.52 1.56 2.34
CA SER A 79 -1.89 2.94 2.06
C SER A 79 -2.87 2.96 0.89
N ILE A 80 -3.95 3.71 1.04
CA ILE A 80 -4.98 3.94 0.03
C ILE A 80 -5.15 5.46 -0.07
N ILE A 81 -4.61 6.05 -1.12
CA ILE A 81 -4.47 7.50 -1.29
C ILE A 81 -5.25 7.93 -2.54
N ASN A 82 -5.97 9.02 -2.41
CA ASN A 82 -6.60 9.73 -3.52
C ASN A 82 -6.24 11.21 -3.39
N GLY A 83 -6.19 11.90 -4.53
CA GLY A 83 -5.86 13.32 -4.57
C GLY A 83 -5.75 13.81 -6.00
N ARG A 84 -5.07 14.94 -6.20
CA ARG A 84 -4.74 15.47 -7.53
C ARG A 84 -3.25 15.62 -7.71
N LEU A 85 -2.73 15.16 -8.85
CA LEU A 85 -1.34 15.33 -9.23
C LEU A 85 -1.14 16.69 -9.90
N PRO A 86 -0.26 17.54 -9.38
CA PRO A 86 0.03 18.81 -10.03
C PRO A 86 0.74 18.58 -11.39
N PRO A 87 0.62 19.52 -12.35
CA PRO A 87 1.21 19.38 -13.68
C PRO A 87 2.70 19.02 -13.67
N ALA A 88 3.48 19.62 -12.78
CA ALA A 88 4.92 19.31 -12.64
C ALA A 88 5.19 17.85 -12.24
N ALA A 89 4.35 17.27 -11.37
CA ALA A 89 4.47 15.86 -10.98
C ALA A 89 4.14 14.93 -12.15
N ILE A 90 3.13 15.27 -12.96
CA ILE A 90 2.76 14.52 -14.16
C ILE A 90 3.91 14.55 -15.18
N SER A 91 4.54 15.71 -15.40
CA SER A 91 5.70 15.84 -16.27
C SER A 91 6.87 14.96 -15.83
N HIS A 92 7.18 14.92 -14.53
CA HIS A 92 8.23 14.06 -13.99
C HIS A 92 7.89 12.57 -14.14
N MET A 93 6.66 12.16 -13.81
CA MET A 93 6.24 10.76 -13.94
C MET A 93 6.36 10.25 -15.38
N ARG A 94 6.07 11.08 -16.39
CA ARG A 94 6.23 10.68 -17.80
C ARG A 94 7.68 10.48 -18.23
N ALA A 95 8.65 11.15 -17.59
CA ALA A 95 10.06 10.94 -17.90
C ALA A 95 10.46 9.47 -17.64
N ASP A 96 9.93 8.88 -16.56
CA ASP A 96 10.18 7.49 -16.18
C ASP A 96 9.15 6.49 -16.75
N HIS A 97 8.00 7.00 -17.24
CA HIS A 97 6.88 6.21 -17.75
C HIS A 97 6.33 6.74 -19.08
N ALA A 98 7.19 6.80 -20.10
CA ALA A 98 6.87 7.39 -21.41
C ALA A 98 5.65 6.77 -22.12
N GLY A 99 5.28 5.54 -21.77
CA GLY A 99 4.12 4.82 -22.32
C GLY A 99 2.77 5.19 -21.70
N LEU A 100 2.71 6.08 -20.70
CA LEU A 100 1.43 6.51 -20.12
C LEU A 100 0.64 7.37 -21.14
N PRO A 101 -0.60 7.02 -21.47
CA PRO A 101 -1.45 7.75 -22.42
C PRO A 101 -2.07 9.00 -21.76
N ILE A 102 -1.23 9.89 -21.24
CA ILE A 102 -1.66 11.14 -20.62
C ILE A 102 -1.49 12.27 -21.62
N ASP A 103 -2.58 12.96 -21.96
CA ASP A 103 -2.52 14.19 -22.76
C ASP A 103 -1.89 15.32 -21.93
N THR A 104 -0.60 15.55 -22.14
CA THR A 104 0.14 16.63 -21.46
C THR A 104 -0.14 18.02 -22.01
N LYS A 105 -0.84 18.14 -23.14
CA LYS A 105 -1.14 19.46 -23.73
C LYS A 105 -2.29 20.14 -22.99
N ASN A 106 -3.18 19.35 -22.38
CA ASN A 106 -4.42 19.83 -21.77
C ASN A 106 -4.55 19.41 -20.30
N ILE A 107 -3.48 19.55 -19.50
CA ILE A 107 -3.55 19.31 -18.05
C ILE A 107 -4.13 20.56 -17.37
N PRO A 108 -5.26 20.46 -16.63
CA PRO A 108 -5.81 21.60 -15.89
C PRO A 108 -4.82 22.15 -14.85
N PRO A 109 -4.86 23.44 -14.50
CA PRO A 109 -4.03 24.00 -13.43
C PRO A 109 -4.21 23.28 -12.08
N ALA A 110 -5.41 22.75 -11.84
CA ALA A 110 -5.75 21.95 -10.66
C ALA A 110 -5.17 20.52 -10.68
N GLY A 111 -4.46 20.12 -11.75
CA GLY A 111 -3.89 18.79 -11.91
C GLY A 111 -4.89 17.73 -12.34
N LEU A 112 -4.47 16.46 -12.38
CA LEU A 112 -5.34 15.31 -12.69
C LEU A 112 -5.66 14.51 -11.42
N PRO A 113 -6.89 14.00 -11.25
CA PRO A 113 -7.18 13.07 -10.16
C PRO A 113 -6.31 11.82 -10.26
N PHE A 114 -5.91 11.29 -9.12
CA PHE A 114 -5.18 10.02 -9.06
C PHE A 114 -5.64 9.17 -7.89
N PHE A 115 -5.36 7.88 -8.01
CA PHE A 115 -5.60 6.91 -6.96
C PHE A 115 -4.40 5.95 -6.83
N VAL A 116 -4.05 5.64 -5.58
CA VAL A 116 -2.99 4.69 -5.23
C VAL A 116 -3.51 3.77 -4.14
N ALA A 117 -3.29 2.48 -4.30
CA ALA A 117 -3.42 1.53 -3.21
C ALA A 117 -2.17 0.65 -3.18
N GLY A 118 -1.69 0.31 -2.00
CA GLY A 118 -0.56 -0.59 -1.91
C GLY A 118 -0.35 -1.17 -0.53
N LEU A 119 0.44 -2.24 -0.51
CA LEU A 119 0.95 -2.91 0.67
C LEU A 119 2.48 -2.95 0.60
N SER A 120 3.12 -2.68 1.73
CA SER A 120 4.57 -2.83 1.89
C SER A 120 4.87 -3.57 3.18
N LEU A 121 5.85 -4.48 3.15
CA LEU A 121 6.27 -5.21 4.34
C LEU A 121 7.78 -5.32 4.46
N VAL A 122 8.25 -5.39 5.70
CA VAL A 122 9.61 -5.78 6.09
C VAL A 122 9.51 -6.70 7.29
N ILE A 123 10.06 -7.90 7.19
CA ILE A 123 10.02 -8.92 8.24
C ILE A 123 11.46 -9.28 8.60
N HIS A 124 11.81 -9.12 9.88
CA HIS A 124 13.10 -9.52 10.44
C HIS A 124 12.89 -10.71 11.39
N PRO A 125 13.18 -11.95 10.95
CA PRO A 125 13.27 -13.09 11.83
C PRO A 125 14.38 -12.92 12.85
N ARG A 126 14.23 -13.53 14.03
CA ARG A 126 15.28 -13.53 15.06
C ARG A 126 16.40 -14.53 14.75
N SER A 127 16.07 -15.65 14.12
CA SER A 127 17.05 -16.67 13.76
C SER A 127 17.90 -16.18 12.58
N PRO A 128 19.24 -16.24 12.65
CA PRO A 128 20.11 -15.87 11.53
C PRO A 128 19.98 -16.85 10.34
N HIS A 129 19.35 -18.00 10.54
CA HIS A 129 19.09 -18.98 9.48
C HIS A 129 17.77 -18.72 8.73
N ALA A 130 16.95 -17.79 9.20
CA ALA A 130 15.74 -17.36 8.51
C ALA A 130 15.97 -15.98 7.86
N PRO A 131 15.66 -15.80 6.56
CA PRO A 131 16.00 -14.57 5.85
C PRO A 131 15.07 -13.41 6.22
N THR A 132 15.61 -12.19 6.19
CA THR A 132 14.78 -10.98 6.16
C THR A 132 14.02 -10.91 4.84
N VAL A 133 12.73 -10.56 4.89
CA VAL A 133 11.87 -10.44 3.70
C VAL A 133 11.41 -9.00 3.55
N HIS A 134 11.48 -8.48 2.33
CA HIS A 134 10.85 -7.22 1.94
C HIS A 134 10.00 -7.45 0.69
N ALA A 135 8.77 -6.93 0.71
CA ALA A 135 7.88 -6.98 -0.45
C ALA A 135 7.03 -5.70 -0.54
N ASN A 136 6.65 -5.36 -1.77
CA ASN A 136 5.86 -4.17 -2.06
C ASN A 136 4.94 -4.42 -3.26
N TRP A 137 3.63 -4.29 -3.05
CA TRP A 137 2.63 -4.33 -4.10
C TRP A 137 1.95 -2.97 -4.19
N ARG A 138 1.87 -2.42 -5.40
CA ARG A 138 1.24 -1.13 -5.64
C ARG A 138 0.38 -1.17 -6.89
N TYR A 139 -0.75 -0.51 -6.75
CA TYR A 139 -1.64 -0.13 -7.82
C TYR A 139 -1.69 1.38 -7.90
N PHE A 140 -1.67 1.89 -9.13
CA PHE A 140 -1.65 3.31 -9.41
C PHE A 140 -2.48 3.58 -10.66
N GLU A 141 -3.40 4.53 -10.58
CA GLU A 141 -4.15 5.02 -11.72
C GLU A 141 -4.29 6.55 -11.66
N ILE A 142 -4.40 7.16 -12.84
CA ILE A 142 -4.65 8.59 -13.04
C ILE A 142 -5.91 8.68 -13.89
N ASP A 143 -6.84 9.56 -13.52
CA ASP A 143 -8.01 9.84 -14.33
C ASP A 143 -7.67 10.82 -15.46
N GLU A 144 -8.43 10.74 -16.55
CA GLU A 144 -8.42 11.80 -17.56
C GLU A 144 -8.88 13.13 -16.95
N ALA A 145 -8.58 14.24 -17.64
CA ALA A 145 -9.11 15.53 -17.24
C ALA A 145 -10.64 15.47 -17.26
N ASP A 146 -11.30 16.05 -16.25
CA ASP A 146 -12.74 16.28 -16.31
C ASP A 146 -13.01 17.17 -17.54
N VAL A 147 -13.60 16.58 -18.58
CA VAL A 147 -14.08 17.34 -19.74
C VAL A 147 -15.33 18.07 -19.26
N ASP A 148 -15.29 19.39 -19.21
CA ASP A 148 -16.52 20.17 -18.97
C ASP A 148 -17.49 19.82 -20.10
N PRO A 149 -18.67 19.25 -19.83
CA PRO A 149 -19.63 18.89 -20.85
C PRO A 149 -20.15 20.08 -21.66
N ASN A 150 -19.84 21.32 -21.26
CA ASN A 150 -20.14 22.55 -21.98
C ASN A 150 -18.94 23.16 -22.72
N ASP A 151 -17.77 22.51 -22.72
CA ASP A 151 -16.62 22.95 -23.50
C ASP A 151 -16.80 22.54 -24.97
N GLU A 152 -17.37 23.44 -25.78
CA GLU A 152 -17.59 23.26 -27.22
C GLU A 152 -16.28 23.11 -28.03
N SER A 153 -15.09 23.23 -27.40
CA SER A 153 -13.80 23.15 -28.10
C SER A 153 -13.32 21.72 -28.41
N THR A 154 -13.93 20.68 -27.82
CA THR A 154 -13.56 19.26 -28.08
C THR A 154 -14.44 18.58 -29.14
N GLY A 155 -15.14 19.35 -29.98
CA GLY A 155 -15.89 18.82 -31.11
C GLY A 155 -14.95 18.22 -32.17
N GLY A 156 -14.67 16.91 -32.12
CA GLY A 156 -13.85 16.28 -33.15
C GLY A 156 -13.71 14.76 -33.13
N HIS A 157 -14.53 14.11 -33.96
CA HIS A 157 -14.29 12.84 -34.66
C HIS A 157 -14.39 11.52 -33.89
N SER A 158 -15.62 11.01 -33.81
CA SER A 158 -15.88 9.57 -33.88
C SER A 158 -15.89 9.11 -35.34
N SER A 159 -15.09 8.09 -35.65
CA SER A 159 -15.26 7.18 -36.79
C SER A 159 -14.64 5.84 -36.42
#